data_AF-A0A7V9GWE8-F1
#
_entry.id   AF-A0A7V9GWE8-F1
#
_cell.length_a   1.000
_cell.length_b   1.000
_cell.length_c   1.000
_cell.angle_alpha   90.00
_cell.angle_beta   90.00
_cell.angle_gamma   90.00
#
_symmetry.space_group_name_H-M   'P 1'
#
loop_
_entity.id
_entity.type
_entity.pdbx_description
1 polymer ?
#
loop_
_entity_poly.entity_id
_entity_poly.type
_entity_poly.pdbx_seq_one_letter_code
_entity_poly.pdbx_strand_id
1 'polypeptide(L)'
;MSGAVVEHGGGAVVSFKLPPQLLAIEPPEQRGLTRDRVRLVVANSTGSVTTTFRHLGRFLCAGDVLVVNTSATRQAALDVRRADGTQAPLHLSTVLDDGTWVVEVRRARGVDGGFADGPATDVRPGEPLHLPGGRTLHVDRPYPDPDTDSPRLWRAVTESEVHVDAYLRRYGRPIRYGYVPKRWPISAYRTVFGSDSGSAEMP
;
A
#
# COMPACT_ATOMS: atom_id res chain seq x y z
N MET A 1 -8.74 12.71 20.50
CA MET A 1 -9.17 11.30 20.46
C MET A 1 -9.77 11.05 19.08
N SER A 2 -8.96 10.58 18.14
CA SER A 2 -9.43 10.26 16.78
C SER A 2 -9.83 8.78 16.75
N GLY A 3 -11.12 8.51 16.52
CA GLY A 3 -11.65 7.15 16.35
C GLY A 3 -11.42 6.69 14.91
N ALA A 4 -11.08 5.42 14.72
CA ALA A 4 -11.07 4.83 13.39
C ALA A 4 -12.52 4.54 12.99
N VAL A 5 -12.99 5.18 11.92
CA VAL A 5 -14.30 4.92 11.31
C VAL A 5 -14.05 4.12 10.05
N VAL A 6 -14.65 2.94 9.93
CA VAL A 6 -14.68 2.16 8.69
C VAL A 6 -16.12 2.16 8.21
N GLU A 7 -16.37 2.81 7.07
CA GLU A 7 -17.69 2.84 6.45
C GLU A 7 -17.85 1.65 5.50
N HIS A 8 -18.90 0.85 5.71
CA HIS A 8 -19.39 -0.10 4.72
C HIS A 8 -20.76 0.38 4.22
N GLY A 9 -20.90 0.51 2.90
CA GLY A 9 -22.13 1.00 2.26
C GLY A 9 -23.38 0.28 2.77
N GLY A 10 -24.27 1.06 3.39
CA GLY A 10 -25.61 0.63 3.83
C GLY A 10 -25.71 -0.05 5.21
N GLY A 11 -24.61 -0.30 5.92
CA GLY A 11 -24.58 -0.98 7.23
C GLY A 11 -24.29 -0.02 8.39
N ALA A 12 -24.81 -0.33 9.58
CA ALA A 12 -24.59 0.45 10.81
C ALA A 12 -23.10 0.78 11.04
N VAL A 13 -22.82 2.03 11.41
CA VAL A 13 -21.46 2.49 11.72
C VAL A 13 -20.93 1.72 12.93
N VAL A 14 -19.90 0.90 12.71
CA VAL A 14 -19.16 0.24 13.80
C VAL A 14 -18.05 1.18 14.25
N SER A 15 -18.21 1.74 15.45
CA SER A 15 -17.17 2.55 16.10
C SER A 15 -16.52 1.77 17.22
N PHE A 16 -15.19 1.74 17.24
CA PHE A 16 -14.42 1.15 18.32
C PHE A 16 -13.17 1.98 18.63
N LYS A 17 -12.65 1.82 19.85
CA LYS A 17 -11.39 2.45 20.26
C LYS A 17 -10.24 1.50 19.91
N LEU A 18 -9.31 1.97 19.08
CA LEU A 18 -8.06 1.28 18.80
C LEU A 18 -6.90 2.05 19.46
N PRO A 19 -6.40 1.60 20.62
CA PRO A 19 -5.21 2.17 21.24
C PRO A 19 -4.01 2.10 20.28
N PRO A 20 -3.22 3.17 20.11
CA PRO A 20 -2.07 3.18 19.19
C PRO A 20 -1.06 2.07 19.45
N GLN A 21 -0.96 1.59 20.69
CA GLN A 21 -0.04 0.52 21.11
C GLN A 21 -0.44 -0.86 20.54
N LEU A 22 -1.67 -1.00 20.02
CA LEU A 22 -2.14 -2.23 19.37
C LEU A 22 -1.87 -2.25 17.86
N LEU A 23 -1.36 -1.15 17.28
CA LEU A 23 -0.96 -1.12 15.88
C LEU A 23 0.28 -2.00 15.67
N ALA A 24 0.25 -2.81 14.61
CA ALA A 24 1.37 -3.67 14.25
C ALA A 24 2.48 -2.84 13.58
N ILE A 25 3.34 -2.21 14.39
CA ILE A 25 4.43 -1.35 13.90
C ILE A 25 5.64 -2.13 13.36
N GLU A 26 5.69 -3.44 13.60
CA GLU A 26 6.79 -4.31 13.17
C GLU A 26 6.30 -5.73 12.83
N PRO A 27 6.94 -6.40 11.85
CA PRO A 27 6.60 -7.76 11.46
C PRO A 27 6.94 -8.76 12.59
N PRO A 28 6.28 -9.92 12.64
CA PRO A 28 6.43 -10.90 13.72
C PRO A 28 7.88 -11.36 13.94
N GLU A 29 8.69 -11.48 12.89
CA GLU A 29 10.08 -11.93 12.96
C GLU A 29 10.97 -11.00 13.78
N GLN A 30 10.63 -9.71 13.80
CA GLN A 30 11.39 -8.69 14.55
C GLN A 30 11.09 -8.76 16.04
N ARG A 31 9.99 -9.44 16.39
CA ARG A 31 9.62 -9.83 17.76
C ARG A 31 10.10 -11.25 18.10
N GLY A 32 10.91 -11.88 17.26
CA GLY A 32 11.40 -13.26 17.45
C GLY A 32 10.34 -14.34 17.17
N LEU A 33 9.27 -14.02 16.44
CA LEU A 33 8.20 -14.95 16.10
C LEU A 33 8.32 -15.42 14.65
N THR A 34 8.05 -16.69 14.40
CA THR A 34 7.74 -17.16 13.05
C THR A 34 6.38 -16.62 12.61
N ARG A 35 6.15 -16.46 11.29
CA ARG A 35 4.92 -15.84 10.76
C ARG A 35 3.63 -16.55 11.18
N ASP A 36 3.67 -17.86 11.32
CA ASP A 36 2.54 -18.68 11.75
C ASP A 36 2.24 -18.56 13.26
N ARG A 37 3.09 -17.88 14.05
CA ARG A 37 2.86 -17.62 15.48
C ARG A 37 2.11 -16.32 15.77
N VAL A 38 1.66 -15.59 14.75
CA VAL A 38 0.73 -14.46 14.95
C VAL A 38 -0.59 -14.93 15.53
N ARG A 39 -1.26 -14.07 16.30
CA ARG A 39 -2.57 -14.36 16.89
C ARG A 39 -3.63 -14.49 15.78
N LEU A 40 -4.54 -15.43 15.96
CA LEU A 40 -5.72 -15.65 15.11
C LEU A 40 -6.95 -15.62 16.02
N VAL A 41 -7.94 -14.81 15.68
CA VAL A 41 -9.27 -14.86 16.30
C VAL A 41 -10.18 -15.64 15.36
N VAL A 42 -10.81 -16.70 15.87
CA VAL A 42 -11.81 -17.47 15.14
C VAL A 42 -13.17 -17.14 15.76
N ALA A 43 -14.08 -16.60 14.97
CA ALA A 43 -15.40 -16.17 15.42
C ALA A 43 -16.50 -16.84 14.58
N ASN A 44 -17.62 -17.15 15.21
CA ASN A 44 -18.85 -17.62 14.59
C ASN A 44 -20.06 -16.91 15.23
N SER A 45 -21.28 -17.34 14.90
CA SER A 45 -22.50 -16.74 15.44
C SER A 45 -22.69 -16.92 16.95
N THR A 46 -21.98 -17.85 17.59
CA THR A 46 -22.13 -18.18 19.02
C THR A 46 -21.00 -17.66 19.90
N GLY A 47 -19.90 -17.18 19.31
CA GLY A 47 -18.80 -16.59 20.06
C GLY A 47 -17.49 -16.53 19.29
N SER A 48 -16.39 -16.35 20.02
CA SER A 48 -15.04 -16.34 19.46
C SER A 48 -14.02 -17.00 20.37
N VAL A 49 -12.95 -17.52 19.75
CA VAL A 49 -11.79 -18.09 20.43
C VAL A 49 -10.51 -17.45 19.89
N THR A 50 -9.51 -17.32 20.76
CA THR A 50 -8.17 -16.84 20.37
C THR A 50 -7.20 -18.01 20.27
N THR A 51 -6.44 -18.05 19.19
CA THR A 51 -5.41 -19.06 18.90
C THR A 51 -4.24 -18.42 18.15
N THR A 52 -3.40 -19.22 17.49
CA THR A 52 -2.37 -18.73 16.55
C THR A 52 -2.63 -19.24 15.14
N PHE A 53 -2.09 -18.55 14.13
CA PHE A 53 -2.29 -18.92 12.73
C PHE A 53 -1.81 -20.35 12.42
N ARG A 54 -0.79 -20.85 13.13
CA ARG A 54 -0.32 -22.24 13.09
C ARG A 54 -1.44 -23.27 13.31
N HIS A 55 -2.49 -22.89 14.02
CA HIS A 55 -3.62 -23.77 14.32
C HIS A 55 -4.82 -23.59 13.39
N LEU A 56 -4.70 -22.81 12.31
CA LEU A 56 -5.78 -22.59 11.34
C LEU A 56 -6.40 -23.91 10.85
N GLY A 57 -5.56 -24.92 10.57
CA GLY A 57 -6.02 -26.22 10.08
C GLY A 57 -6.96 -26.98 11.03
N ARG A 58 -7.04 -26.62 12.32
CA ARG A 58 -8.00 -27.22 13.27
C ARG A 58 -9.43 -26.72 13.08
N PHE A 59 -9.61 -25.65 12.32
CA PHE A 59 -10.89 -25.01 12.07
C PHE A 59 -11.36 -25.21 10.62
N LEU A 60 -10.70 -26.12 9.89
CA LEU A 60 -11.04 -26.51 8.53
C LEU A 60 -11.48 -27.97 8.52
N CYS A 61 -12.40 -28.28 7.61
CA CYS A 61 -12.89 -29.61 7.34
C CYS A 61 -12.30 -30.14 6.02
N ALA A 62 -12.28 -31.46 5.87
CA ALA A 62 -12.00 -32.06 4.58
C ALA A 62 -13.06 -31.60 3.56
N GLY A 63 -12.61 -31.11 2.40
CA GLY A 63 -13.48 -30.53 1.38
C GLY A 63 -13.50 -28.99 1.37
N ASP A 64 -12.98 -28.32 2.40
CA ASP A 64 -12.84 -26.87 2.40
C ASP A 64 -11.82 -26.40 1.34
N VAL A 65 -12.09 -25.23 0.75
CA VAL A 65 -11.20 -24.60 -0.24
C VAL A 65 -10.60 -23.33 0.36
N LEU A 66 -9.26 -23.29 0.46
CA LEU A 66 -8.52 -22.08 0.79
C LEU A 66 -8.17 -21.32 -0.48
N VAL A 67 -8.75 -20.13 -0.63
CA VAL A 67 -8.36 -19.19 -1.67
C VAL A 67 -7.36 -18.21 -1.09
N VAL A 68 -6.18 -18.12 -1.72
CA VAL A 68 -5.10 -17.21 -1.31
C VAL A 68 -4.80 -16.22 -2.41
N ASN A 69 -4.43 -15.00 -2.04
CA ASN A 69 -3.87 -14.04 -2.99
C ASN A 69 -2.39 -14.39 -3.24
N THR A 70 -2.05 -14.66 -4.51
CA THR A 70 -0.69 -15.01 -4.94
C THR A 70 0.13 -13.82 -5.43
N SER A 71 -0.39 -12.61 -5.30
CA SER A 71 0.30 -11.38 -5.70
C SER A 71 1.40 -11.03 -4.70
N ALA A 72 2.66 -11.13 -5.12
CA ALA A 72 3.81 -10.62 -4.40
C ALA A 72 3.81 -9.08 -4.42
N THR A 73 3.99 -8.48 -3.25
CA THR A 73 4.15 -7.03 -3.10
C THR A 73 5.37 -6.53 -3.88
N ARG A 74 5.17 -5.41 -4.58
CA ARG A 74 6.14 -4.67 -5.37
C ARG A 74 6.74 -3.53 -4.55
N GLN A 75 7.90 -3.05 -4.99
CA GLN A 75 8.53 -1.86 -4.43
C GLN A 75 7.89 -0.60 -5.05
N ALA A 76 6.58 -0.46 -4.87
CA ALA A 76 5.76 0.45 -5.68
C ALA A 76 5.84 1.93 -5.27
N ALA A 77 6.60 2.29 -4.24
CA ALA A 77 6.85 3.69 -3.89
C ALA A 77 8.16 4.19 -4.49
N LEU A 78 8.12 5.31 -5.20
CA LEU A 78 9.27 6.07 -5.69
C LEU A 78 9.39 7.38 -4.91
N ASP A 79 10.61 7.90 -4.79
CA ASP A 79 10.84 9.25 -4.29
C ASP A 79 11.06 10.14 -5.51
N VAL A 80 10.17 11.12 -5.72
CA VAL A 80 10.14 11.96 -6.93
C VAL A 80 10.35 13.42 -6.55
N ARG A 81 10.80 14.22 -7.53
CA ARG A 81 10.88 15.67 -7.39
C ARG A 81 9.86 16.33 -8.32
N ARG A 82 8.99 17.17 -7.76
CA ARG A 82 8.01 17.97 -8.49
C ARG A 82 8.68 19.17 -9.18
N ALA A 83 7.94 19.86 -10.04
CA ALA A 83 8.43 21.02 -10.81
C ALA A 83 8.92 22.18 -9.92
N ASP A 84 8.32 22.36 -8.75
CA ASP A 84 8.69 23.38 -7.75
C ASP A 84 9.94 22.99 -6.91
N GLY A 85 10.54 21.83 -7.19
CA GLY A 85 11.69 21.30 -6.46
C GLY A 85 11.31 20.48 -5.22
N THR A 86 10.04 20.42 -4.85
CA THR A 86 9.55 19.68 -3.69
C THR A 86 9.74 18.17 -3.88
N GLN A 87 10.25 17.48 -2.86
CA GLN A 87 10.34 16.02 -2.84
C GLN A 87 9.03 15.41 -2.33
N ALA A 88 8.49 14.47 -3.09
CA ALA A 88 7.23 13.80 -2.78
C ALA A 88 7.34 12.28 -2.99
N PRO A 89 6.69 11.45 -2.17
CA PRO A 89 6.48 10.05 -2.50
C PRO A 89 5.50 9.93 -3.66
N LEU A 90 5.81 9.04 -4.61
CA LEU A 90 4.89 8.62 -5.67
C LEU A 90 4.60 7.13 -5.48
N HIS A 91 3.34 6.76 -5.30
CA HIS A 91 2.94 5.35 -5.29
C HIS A 91 2.45 4.94 -6.67
N LEU A 92 3.04 3.92 -7.27
CA LEU A 92 2.50 3.28 -8.47
C LEU A 92 1.41 2.29 -8.06
N SER A 93 0.19 2.54 -8.47
CA SER A 93 -0.94 1.61 -8.27
C SER A 93 -0.87 0.48 -9.30
N THR A 94 -0.88 0.82 -10.58
CA THR A 94 -0.82 -0.17 -11.67
C THR A 94 -0.27 0.46 -12.96
N VAL A 95 0.03 -0.39 -13.94
CA VAL A 95 0.30 0.00 -15.33
C VAL A 95 -0.87 -0.54 -16.15
N LEU A 96 -1.45 0.31 -16.99
CA LEU A 96 -2.58 -0.05 -17.85
C LEU A 96 -2.08 -0.66 -19.16
N ASP A 97 -3.00 -1.26 -19.93
CA ASP A 97 -2.67 -1.95 -21.19
C ASP A 97 -2.05 -1.03 -22.24
N ASP A 98 -2.34 0.27 -22.18
CA ASP A 98 -1.76 1.32 -23.03
C ASP A 98 -0.37 1.79 -22.55
N GLY A 99 0.19 1.14 -21.52
CA GLY A 99 1.48 1.47 -20.93
C GLY A 99 1.46 2.66 -19.96
N THR A 100 0.32 3.34 -19.79
CA THR A 100 0.21 4.47 -18.85
C THR A 100 0.21 3.99 -17.41
N TRP A 101 0.77 4.81 -16.52
CA TRP A 101 0.87 4.50 -15.10
C TRP A 101 -0.32 5.11 -14.37
N VAL A 102 -0.94 4.35 -13.46
CA VAL A 102 -1.86 4.89 -12.47
C VAL A 102 -1.07 5.13 -11.18
N VAL A 103 -1.01 6.37 -10.74
CA VAL A 103 -0.17 6.80 -9.62
C VAL A 103 -0.93 7.61 -8.58
N GLU A 104 -0.46 7.57 -7.34
CA GLU A 104 -0.85 8.48 -6.26
C GLU A 104 0.37 9.32 -5.86
N VAL A 105 0.30 10.63 -6.07
CA VAL A 105 1.29 11.56 -5.51
C VAL A 105 0.93 11.81 -4.05
N ARG A 106 1.87 11.64 -3.14
CA ARG A 106 1.67 11.85 -1.71
C ARG A 106 2.22 13.21 -1.31
N ARG A 107 1.67 13.78 -0.23
CA ARG A 107 2.19 15.03 0.31
C ARG A 107 3.68 14.93 0.63
N ALA A 108 4.40 16.02 0.40
CA ALA A 108 5.80 16.14 0.75
C ALA A 108 5.99 15.97 2.26
N ARG A 109 7.04 15.26 2.67
CA ARG A 109 7.35 15.05 4.08
C ARG A 109 7.59 16.41 4.75
N GLY A 110 6.91 16.68 5.87
CA GLY A 110 7.12 17.93 6.62
C GLY A 110 8.55 18.03 7.17
N VAL A 111 8.98 19.26 7.49
CA VAL A 111 10.33 19.61 7.97
C VAL A 111 10.74 18.81 9.22
N ASP A 112 9.75 18.39 10.03
CA ASP A 112 9.94 17.62 11.25
C ASP A 112 10.15 16.11 10.99
N GLY A 113 10.28 15.69 9.73
CA GLY A 113 10.43 14.29 9.35
C GLY A 113 9.17 13.44 9.62
N GLY A 114 8.07 14.07 10.02
CA GLY A 114 6.74 13.47 10.16
C GLY A 114 6.25 12.93 8.82
N PHE A 115 5.51 11.83 8.85
CA PHE A 115 4.87 11.30 7.66
C PHE A 115 3.81 12.28 7.21
N ALA A 116 4.00 12.90 6.05
CA ALA A 116 2.90 13.58 5.41
C ALA A 116 1.95 12.51 4.90
N ASP A 117 0.89 12.28 5.67
CA ASP A 117 -0.11 11.29 5.36
C ASP A 117 -1.16 11.88 4.43
N GLY A 118 -1.63 11.06 3.50
CA GLY A 118 -2.60 11.37 2.48
C GLY A 118 -2.05 11.85 1.13
N PRO A 119 -2.94 11.90 0.13
CA PRO A 119 -2.64 12.35 -1.23
C PRO A 119 -2.29 13.83 -1.26
N ALA A 120 -1.42 14.22 -2.18
CA ALA A 120 -1.24 15.62 -2.56
C ALA A 120 -2.54 16.12 -3.21
N THR A 121 -3.02 17.29 -2.79
CA THR A 121 -4.30 17.88 -3.22
C THR A 121 -4.13 18.97 -4.27
N ASP A 122 -2.88 19.22 -4.66
CA ASP A 122 -2.45 20.32 -5.53
C ASP A 122 -1.74 19.79 -6.79
N VAL A 123 -1.91 18.50 -7.10
CA VAL A 123 -1.42 17.88 -8.34
C VAL A 123 -2.24 18.40 -9.51
N ARG A 124 -1.58 18.68 -10.64
CA ARG A 124 -2.24 19.22 -11.84
C ARG A 124 -1.94 18.40 -13.10
N PRO A 125 -2.88 18.33 -14.06
CA PRO A 125 -2.59 17.88 -15.42
C PRO A 125 -1.36 18.58 -16.02
N GLY A 126 -0.53 17.84 -16.73
CA GLY A 126 0.72 18.29 -17.33
C GLY A 126 1.88 18.48 -16.35
N GLU A 127 1.70 18.25 -15.05
CA GLU A 127 2.78 18.41 -14.07
C GLU A 127 3.90 17.38 -14.32
N PRO A 128 5.17 17.83 -14.51
CA PRO A 128 6.29 16.91 -14.63
C PRO A 128 6.75 16.44 -13.25
N LEU A 129 6.88 15.13 -13.09
CA LEU A 129 7.47 14.47 -11.95
C LEU A 129 8.81 13.86 -12.36
N HIS A 130 9.89 14.36 -11.79
CA HIS A 130 11.23 13.83 -12.02
C HIS A 130 11.45 12.59 -11.17
N LEU A 131 11.54 11.44 -11.85
CA LEU A 131 11.78 10.14 -11.26
C LEU A 131 13.29 9.86 -11.11
N PRO A 132 13.68 8.92 -10.22
CA PRO A 132 15.06 8.45 -10.12
C PRO A 132 15.62 7.93 -11.46
N GLY A 133 16.93 8.09 -11.66
CA GLY A 133 17.56 7.66 -12.91
C GLY A 133 17.30 8.61 -14.10
N GLY A 134 16.92 9.86 -13.83
CA GLY A 134 16.84 10.93 -14.84
C GLY A 134 15.63 10.83 -15.77
N ARG A 135 14.55 10.17 -15.34
CA ARG A 135 13.32 10.03 -16.12
C ARG A 135 12.28 11.05 -15.69
N THR A 136 11.38 11.41 -16.60
CA THR A 136 10.22 12.25 -16.28
C THR A 136 8.94 11.48 -16.51
N LEU A 137 8.00 11.63 -15.59
CA LEU A 137 6.63 11.16 -15.66
C LEU A 137 5.71 12.38 -15.70
N HIS A 138 4.89 12.49 -16.73
CA HIS A 138 3.95 13.60 -16.89
C HIS A 138 2.58 13.16 -16.41
N VAL A 139 2.00 13.89 -15.46
CA VAL A 139 0.63 13.67 -15.00
C VAL A 139 -0.34 14.03 -16.13
N ASP A 140 -1.24 13.13 -16.52
CA ASP A 140 -2.20 13.35 -17.60
C ASP A 140 -3.52 13.87 -17.03
N ARG A 141 -4.27 13.01 -16.34
CA ARG A 141 -5.62 13.32 -15.84
C ARG A 141 -5.99 12.47 -14.64
N PRO A 142 -7.03 12.84 -13.88
CA PRO A 142 -7.59 12.01 -12.84
C PRO A 142 -7.97 10.59 -13.30
N TYR A 143 -7.91 9.64 -12.37
CA TYR A 143 -8.30 8.25 -12.57
C TYR A 143 -9.07 7.70 -11.36
N PRO A 144 -10.09 6.84 -11.53
CA PRO A 144 -10.65 6.38 -12.81
C PRO A 144 -11.57 7.41 -13.47
N ASP A 145 -12.10 8.36 -12.69
CA ASP A 145 -13.03 9.38 -13.13
C ASP A 145 -12.26 10.66 -13.49
N PRO A 146 -12.24 11.09 -14.78
CA PRO A 146 -11.54 12.29 -15.22
C PRO A 146 -12.16 13.59 -14.69
N ASP A 147 -13.43 13.57 -14.27
CA ASP A 147 -14.19 14.77 -13.90
C ASP A 147 -14.25 14.98 -12.37
N THR A 148 -13.47 14.23 -11.60
CA THR A 148 -13.45 14.34 -10.14
C THR A 148 -12.76 15.62 -9.66
N ASP A 149 -13.40 16.34 -8.73
CA ASP A 149 -12.87 17.58 -8.13
C ASP A 149 -11.75 17.34 -7.09
N SER A 150 -11.58 16.11 -6.62
CA SER A 150 -10.60 15.75 -5.58
C SER A 150 -9.91 14.42 -5.91
N PRO A 151 -9.15 14.37 -7.01
CA PRO A 151 -8.50 13.16 -7.48
C PRO A 151 -7.44 12.66 -6.50
N ARG A 152 -7.56 11.40 -6.11
CA ARG A 152 -6.50 10.68 -5.40
C ARG A 152 -5.51 10.03 -6.38
N LEU A 153 -6.03 9.41 -7.43
CA LEU A 153 -5.24 8.69 -8.42
C LEU A 153 -5.21 9.45 -9.74
N TRP A 154 -4.10 9.30 -10.45
CA TRP A 154 -3.81 9.99 -11.68
C TRP A 154 -3.27 9.02 -12.72
N ARG A 155 -3.74 9.13 -13.95
CA ARG A 155 -3.03 8.57 -15.11
C ARG A 155 -1.81 9.43 -15.39
N ALA A 156 -0.70 8.80 -15.74
CA ALA A 156 0.55 9.48 -16.03
C ALA A 156 1.35 8.73 -17.10
N VAL A 157 2.12 9.47 -17.89
CA VAL A 157 2.85 8.96 -19.06
C VAL A 157 4.34 9.18 -18.88
N THR A 158 5.14 8.15 -19.14
CA THR A 158 6.61 8.27 -19.15
C THR A 158 7.10 8.73 -20.52
N GLU A 159 8.14 9.56 -20.57
CA GLU A 159 8.71 10.05 -21.85
C GLU A 159 9.27 8.94 -22.75
N SER A 160 9.61 7.80 -22.16
CA SER A 160 10.04 6.59 -22.86
C SER A 160 9.46 5.36 -22.17
N GLU A 161 9.39 4.25 -22.89
CA GLU A 161 8.95 2.98 -22.33
C GLU A 161 9.84 2.55 -21.16
N VAL A 162 9.22 2.00 -20.12
CA VAL A 162 9.90 1.56 -18.90
C VAL A 162 9.51 0.12 -18.59
N HIS A 163 10.51 -0.75 -18.45
CA HIS A 163 10.33 -2.06 -17.82
C HIS A 163 10.07 -1.88 -16.32
N VAL A 164 8.80 -1.65 -15.97
CA VAL A 164 8.38 -1.15 -14.65
C VAL A 164 8.89 -2.02 -13.51
N ASP A 165 8.84 -3.34 -13.63
CA ASP A 165 9.33 -4.23 -12.58
C ASP A 165 10.83 -4.13 -12.33
N ALA A 166 11.64 -4.03 -13.38
CA ALA A 166 13.08 -3.82 -13.25
C ALA A 166 13.38 -2.44 -12.66
N TYR A 167 12.61 -1.43 -13.07
CA TYR A 167 12.74 -0.08 -12.58
C TYR A 167 12.40 0.04 -11.08
N LEU A 168 11.28 -0.52 -10.64
CA LEU A 168 10.88 -0.55 -9.23
C LEU A 168 11.84 -1.36 -8.37
N ARG A 169 12.39 -2.47 -8.87
CA ARG A 169 13.44 -3.21 -8.12
C ARG A 169 14.69 -2.37 -7.87
N ARG A 170 15.03 -1.46 -8.77
CA ARG A 170 16.24 -0.64 -8.69
C ARG A 170 16.04 0.64 -7.88
N TYR A 171 14.90 1.32 -8.04
CA TYR A 171 14.67 2.66 -7.50
C TYR A 171 13.51 2.75 -6.51
N GLY A 172 12.67 1.72 -6.48
CA GLY A 172 11.50 1.69 -5.64
C GLY A 172 11.81 1.32 -4.20
N ARG A 173 10.76 1.37 -3.38
CA ARG A 173 10.70 0.80 -2.03
C ARG A 173 9.27 0.33 -1.74
N PRO A 174 9.05 -0.53 -0.73
CA PRO A 174 7.70 -0.87 -0.30
C PRO A 174 6.91 0.37 0.13
N ILE A 175 5.62 0.41 -0.19
CA ILE A 175 4.69 1.37 0.42
C ILE A 175 4.63 1.07 1.94
N ARG A 176 4.61 2.14 2.75
CA ARG A 176 4.66 2.05 4.21
C ARG A 176 3.52 2.85 4.82
N TYR A 177 2.76 2.23 5.71
CA TYR A 177 1.74 2.92 6.51
C TYR A 177 2.36 3.99 7.41
N GLY A 178 1.64 5.11 7.61
CA GLY A 178 2.11 6.24 8.42
C GLY A 178 2.44 5.89 9.88
N TYR A 179 1.81 4.86 10.45
CA TYR A 179 2.06 4.40 11.82
C TYR A 179 3.31 3.51 11.96
N VAL A 180 3.94 3.07 10.86
CA VAL A 180 5.14 2.21 10.88
C VAL A 180 6.38 3.11 10.89
N PRO A 181 7.14 3.19 12.01
CA PRO A 181 8.14 4.23 12.20
C PRO A 181 9.37 4.06 11.31
N LYS A 182 9.76 2.82 11.01
CA LYS A 182 10.95 2.49 10.21
C LYS A 182 10.62 1.76 8.91
N ARG A 183 11.57 1.71 7.98
CA ARG A 183 11.41 0.96 6.73
C ARG A 183 11.74 -0.50 6.98
N TRP A 184 10.99 -1.40 6.35
CA TRP A 184 11.25 -2.83 6.36
C TRP A 184 11.71 -3.30 4.97
N PRO A 185 12.51 -4.38 4.88
CA PRO A 185 12.87 -4.95 3.58
C PRO A 185 11.62 -5.50 2.88
N ILE A 186 11.66 -5.60 1.54
CA ILE A 186 10.53 -6.13 0.76
C ILE A 186 10.09 -7.53 1.21
N SER A 187 11.00 -8.34 1.75
CA SER A 187 10.68 -9.67 2.31
C SER A 187 9.69 -9.61 3.46
N ALA A 188 9.66 -8.53 4.25
CA ALA A 188 8.69 -8.37 5.33
C ALA A 188 7.25 -8.17 4.83
N TYR A 189 7.07 -7.67 3.60
CA TYR A 189 5.76 -7.39 3.00
C TYR A 189 5.24 -8.54 2.14
N ARG A 190 6.12 -9.45 1.69
CA ARG A 190 5.74 -10.58 0.84
C ARG A 190 5.29 -11.76 1.67
N THR A 191 4.17 -12.38 1.32
CA THR A 191 3.70 -13.63 1.92
C THR A 191 4.36 -14.84 1.27
N VAL A 192 4.26 -16.01 1.90
CA VAL A 192 4.73 -17.28 1.31
C VAL A 192 3.91 -17.72 0.09
N PHE A 193 2.74 -17.12 -0.12
CA PHE A 193 1.86 -17.40 -1.25
C PHE A 193 2.15 -16.48 -2.45
N GLY A 194 2.91 -15.40 -2.24
CA GLY A 194 3.23 -14.43 -3.28
C GLY A 194 4.20 -14.97 -4.32
N SER A 195 3.70 -15.52 -5.43
CA SER A 195 4.49 -15.99 -6.58
C SER A 195 4.63 -14.93 -7.67
N ASP A 196 3.58 -14.14 -7.90
CA ASP A 196 3.46 -13.28 -9.07
C ASP A 196 3.60 -11.81 -8.69
N SER A 197 4.50 -11.07 -9.34
CA SER A 197 4.65 -9.63 -9.10
C SER A 197 3.36 -8.90 -9.47
N GLY A 198 2.65 -8.31 -8.49
CA GLY A 198 1.35 -7.72 -8.81
C GLY A 198 0.84 -6.65 -7.83
N SER A 199 1.11 -6.80 -6.53
CA SER A 199 0.48 -5.91 -5.55
C SER A 199 1.31 -4.66 -5.29
N ALA A 200 0.70 -3.47 -5.38
CA ALA A 200 1.36 -2.21 -5.02
C ALA A 200 1.59 -2.11 -3.51
N GLU A 201 0.66 -2.62 -2.72
CA GLU A 201 0.71 -2.60 -1.25
C GLU A 201 0.64 -4.03 -0.68
N MET A 202 0.88 -4.16 0.62
CA MET A 202 0.66 -5.41 1.32
C MET A 202 -0.85 -5.63 1.51
N PRO A 203 -1.38 -6.83 1.22
CA PRO A 203 -2.73 -7.20 1.61
C PRO A 203 -2.88 -7.34 3.14
#